data_AF-A0A352B7C5-F1
#
_entry.id   AF-A0A352B7C5-F1
#
_cell.length_a   1.000
_cell.length_b   1.000
_cell.length_c   1.000
_cell.angle_alpha   90.00
_cell.angle_beta   90.00
_cell.angle_gamma   90.00
#
_symmetry.space_group_name_H-M   'P 1'
#
loop_
_entity.id
_entity.type
_entity.pdbx_description
1 polymer ?
#
loop_
_entity_poly.entity_id
_entity_poly.type
_entity_poly.pdbx_seq_one_letter_code
_entity_poly.pdbx_strand_id
1 'polypeptide(L)' 'METDRFTGRLIDTRAMALGGRHDQANGLAAALMALAWNAEPAAVATVLARFTGLTHRGEVVAEHGGVRFADNSKA' A
#
# COMPACT_ATOMS: atom_id res chain seq x y z
N MET A 1 -23.89 -7.95 -12.32
CA MET A 1 -23.54 -6.62 -11.79
C MET A 1 -22.53 -6.05 -12.76
N GLU A 2 -22.95 -5.08 -13.57
CA GLU A 2 -22.06 -4.42 -14.53
C GLU A 2 -21.21 -3.43 -13.75
N THR A 3 -19.92 -3.70 -13.62
CA THR A 3 -18.97 -2.82 -12.95
C THR A 3 -18.47 -1.80 -13.97
N ASP A 4 -18.78 -0.53 -13.73
CA ASP A 4 -18.16 0.54 -14.51
C ASP A 4 -16.65 0.47 -14.31
N ARG A 5 -15.91 0.32 -15.41
CA ARG A 5 -14.49 0.04 -15.37
C ARG A 5 -13.76 1.37 -15.21
N PHE A 6 -13.16 1.60 -14.04
CA PHE A 6 -12.29 2.75 -13.83
C PHE A 6 -11.10 2.71 -14.81
N THR A 7 -10.93 3.78 -15.59
CA THR A 7 -9.85 3.94 -16.59
C THR A 7 -8.98 5.18 -16.35
N GLY A 8 -9.19 5.88 -15.24
CA GLY A 8 -8.47 7.10 -14.88
C GLY A 8 -7.10 6.87 -14.25
N ARG A 9 -6.39 7.97 -13.99
CA ARG A 9 -5.22 7.96 -13.10
C ARG A 9 -5.69 7.96 -11.65
N LEU A 10 -5.14 7.05 -10.84
CA LEU A 10 -5.49 6.91 -9.44
C LEU A 10 -4.59 7.75 -8.52
N ILE A 11 -3.27 7.52 -8.59
CA ILE A 11 -2.26 8.21 -7.78
C ILE A 11 -0.88 8.10 -8.47
N ASP A 12 0.03 9.06 -8.21
CA ASP A 12 1.45 8.90 -8.56
C ASP A 12 2.10 7.91 -7.57
N THR A 13 2.87 6.94 -8.06
CA THR A 13 3.53 5.95 -7.18
C THR A 13 4.50 6.58 -6.19
N ARG A 14 5.01 7.78 -6.45
CA ARG A 14 5.82 8.57 -5.50
C ARG A 14 5.02 9.13 -4.33
N ALA A 15 3.70 9.21 -4.46
CA ALA A 15 2.80 9.65 -3.40
C ALA A 15 2.25 8.49 -2.55
N MET A 16 2.61 7.23 -2.86
CA MET A 16 2.28 6.10 -2.00
C MET A 16 3.14 6.10 -0.74
N ALA A 17 2.53 5.84 0.42
CA ALA A 17 3.25 5.77 1.69
C ALA A 17 4.26 4.61 1.72
N LEU A 18 3.93 3.49 1.08
CA LEU A 18 4.85 2.39 0.83
C LEU A 18 5.50 2.54 -0.56
N GLY A 19 6.82 2.71 -0.58
CA GLY A 19 7.57 3.05 -1.80
C GLY A 19 8.25 1.89 -2.53
N GLY A 20 8.27 0.68 -1.95
CA GLY A 20 8.94 -0.48 -2.56
C GLY A 20 8.24 -0.95 -3.85
N ARG A 21 8.99 -1.49 -4.82
CA ARG A 21 8.38 -2.03 -6.07
C ARG A 21 7.32 -3.10 -5.81
N HIS A 22 7.56 -3.95 -4.82
CA HIS A 22 6.60 -4.98 -4.41
C HIS A 22 5.37 -4.36 -3.73
N ASP A 23 5.55 -3.31 -2.92
CA ASP A 23 4.44 -2.57 -2.31
C ASP A 23 3.59 -1.84 -3.35
N GLN A 24 4.22 -1.28 -4.39
CA GLN A 24 3.51 -0.70 -5.52
C GLN A 24 2.64 -1.73 -6.24
N ALA A 25 3.17 -2.95 -6.46
CA ALA A 25 2.40 -4.04 -7.05
C ALA A 25 1.24 -4.49 -6.14
N ASN A 26 1.47 -4.61 -4.83
CA ASN A 26 0.44 -4.93 -3.86
C ASN A 26 -0.65 -3.85 -3.79
N GLY A 27 -0.25 -2.58 -3.79
CA GLY A 27 -1.16 -1.44 -3.81
C GLY A 27 -2.01 -1.39 -5.07
N LEU A 28 -1.42 -1.68 -6.24
CA LEU A 28 -2.17 -1.78 -7.49
C LEU A 28 -3.19 -2.94 -7.47
N ALA A 29 -2.78 -4.11 -6.97
CA ALA A 29 -3.68 -5.26 -6.84
C ALA A 29 -4.85 -4.94 -5.90
N ALA A 30 -4.58 -4.33 -4.73
CA ALA A 30 -5.61 -3.90 -3.79
C ALA A 30 -6.55 -2.86 -4.40
N ALA A 31 -6.01 -1.89 -5.14
CA ALA A 31 -6.80 -0.87 -5.82
C ALA A 31 -7.74 -1.47 -6.88
N LEU A 32 -7.25 -2.40 -7.71
CA LEU A 32 -8.07 -3.07 -8.71
C LEU A 32 -9.24 -3.84 -8.07
N MET A 33 -8.99 -4.54 -6.96
CA MET A 33 -10.03 -5.24 -6.21
C MET A 33 -11.06 -4.28 -5.62
N ALA A 34 -10.61 -3.18 -5.01
CA ALA A 34 -11.50 -2.17 -4.43
C ALA A 34 -12.37 -1.50 -5.49
N LEU A 35 -11.78 -1.10 -6.63
CA LEU A 35 -12.51 -0.50 -7.74
C LEU A 35 -13.49 -1.48 -8.38
N ALA A 36 -13.13 -2.75 -8.52
CA ALA A 36 -14.04 -3.80 -8.97
C ALA A 36 -15.22 -4.01 -8.01
N TRP A 37 -15.09 -3.57 -6.76
CA TRP A 37 -16.17 -3.57 -5.75
C TRP A 37 -16.83 -2.19 -5.59
N ASN A 38 -16.71 -1.31 -6.59
CA ASN A 38 -17.30 0.04 -6.62
C ASN A 38 -16.81 0.97 -5.50
N ALA A 39 -15.61 0.77 -4.96
CA ALA A 39 -15.00 1.77 -4.09
C ALA A 39 -14.74 3.07 -4.86
N GLU A 40 -14.93 4.21 -4.20
CA GLU A 40 -14.64 5.51 -4.80
C GLU A 40 -13.14 5.64 -5.11
N PRO A 41 -12.73 6.01 -6.34
CA PRO A 41 -11.31 6.17 -6.67
C PRO A 41 -10.56 7.12 -5.74
N ALA A 42 -11.18 8.21 -5.28
CA ALA A 42 -10.57 9.15 -4.35
C ALA A 42 -10.30 8.52 -2.97
N ALA A 43 -11.20 7.66 -2.48
CA ALA A 43 -11.00 6.92 -1.25
C ALA A 43 -9.83 5.94 -1.38
N VAL A 44 -9.76 5.20 -2.49
CA VAL A 44 -8.65 4.27 -2.76
C VAL A 44 -7.31 5.01 -2.82
N ALA A 45 -7.24 6.15 -3.53
CA ALA A 45 -6.04 6.98 -3.58
C ALA A 45 -5.62 7.49 -2.19
N THR A 46 -6.59 7.89 -1.36
CA THR A 46 -6.35 8.34 0.02
C THR A 46 -5.74 7.23 0.88
N VAL A 47 -6.22 5.99 0.75
CA VAL A 47 -5.66 4.85 1.50
C VAL A 47 -4.24 4.54 1.03
N LEU A 48 -3.98 4.50 -0.28
CA LEU A 48 -2.64 4.26 -0.82
C LEU A 48 -1.61 5.31 -0.37
N ALA A 49 -2.05 6.56 -0.20
CA ALA A 49 -1.20 7.65 0.30
C ALA A 49 -0.91 7.59 1.81
N ARG A 50 -1.70 6.83 2.60
CA ARG A 50 -1.64 6.85 4.07
C ARG A 50 -1.29 5.50 4.69
N PHE A 51 -1.47 4.40 3.97
CA PHE A 51 -1.21 3.07 4.49
C PHE A 51 0.30 2.83 4.63
N THR A 52 0.80 2.76 5.86
CA THR A 52 2.23 2.61 6.19
C THR A 52 2.66 1.16 6.41
N GLY A 53 1.84 0.19 6.01
CA GLY A 53 2.11 -1.23 6.22
C GLY A 53 1.44 -1.79 7.47
N LEU A 54 1.76 -3.04 7.77
CA LEU A 54 1.28 -3.77 8.93
C LEU A 54 2.42 -3.90 9.96
N THR A 55 2.06 -4.00 11.23
CA THR A 55 2.96 -4.43 12.30
C THR A 55 3.64 -5.76 11.91
N HIS A 56 4.91 -5.93 12.28
CA HIS A 56 5.74 -7.13 11.99
C HIS A 56 6.13 -7.36 10.51
N ARG A 57 5.97 -6.34 9.63
CA ARG A 57 6.38 -6.41 8.22
C ARG A 57 7.48 -5.40 7.89
N GLY A 58 8.69 -5.66 8.40
CA GLY A 58 9.85 -4.77 8.26
C GLY A 58 9.87 -3.64 9.28
N GLU A 59 9.14 -3.80 10.38
CA GLU A 59 9.03 -2.82 11.46
C GLU A 59 10.33 -2.78 12.26
N VAL A 60 10.93 -1.60 12.45
CA VAL A 60 12.07 -1.47 13.37
C VAL A 60 11.55 -1.55 14.80
N VAL A 61 11.88 -2.64 15.49
CA VAL A 61 11.43 -2.92 16.86
C VAL A 61 12.44 -2.51 17.92
N ALA A 62 13.72 -2.34 17.54
CA ALA A 62 14.76 -1.87 18.44
C ALA A 62 15.92 -1.21 17.69
N GLU A 63 16.66 -0.35 18.39
CA GLU A 63 17.98 0.14 17.96
C GLU A 63 18.96 -0.02 19.12
N HIS A 64 20.13 -0.60 18.85
CA HIS A 64 21.18 -0.78 19.85
C HIS A 64 22.57 -0.66 19.20
N GLY A 65 23.42 0.21 19.73
CA GLY A 65 24.79 0.38 19.24
C GLY A 65 24.89 0.82 17.77
N GLY A 66 23.90 1.58 17.27
CA GLY A 66 23.82 1.99 15.86
C GLY A 66 23.29 0.90 14.91
N VAL A 67 22.86 -0.25 15.44
CA VAL A 67 22.23 -1.33 14.66
C VAL A 67 20.72 -1.30 14.86
N ARG A 68 19.97 -1.27 13.76
CA ARG A 68 18.50 -1.36 13.75
C ARG A 68 18.05 -2.81 13.61
N PHE A 69 17.16 -3.25 14.49
CA PHE A 69 16.56 -4.58 14.48
C PHE A 69 15.15 -4.47 13.91
N ALA A 70 14.91 -5.12 12.77
CA ALA A 70 13.61 -5.12 12.11
C ALA A 70 12.90 -6.46 12.31
N ASP A 71 11.66 -6.43 12.79
CA ASP A 71 10.75 -7.57 12.77
C ASP A 71 10.14 -7.70 11.38
N ASN A 72 10.53 -8.79 10.71
CA ASN A 72 9.98 -9.20 9.43
C ASN A 72 9.52 -10.66 9.49
N SER A 73 8.99 -11.09 10.63
CA SER A 73 8.53 -12.47 10.88
C SER A 73 7.36 -12.91 10.00
N LYS A 74 6.78 -12.00 9.20
CA LYS A 74 5.71 -12.24 8.21
C LYS A 74 6.15 -12.02 6.76
N ALA A 75 7.46 -12.11 6.50
CA ALA A 75 8.04 -12.11 5.15
C ALA A 75 7.48 -13.22 4.26
#